data_AF-A0A956MXN1-F1
#
_entry.id   AF-A0A956MXN1-F1
#
_cell.length_a   1.000
_cell.length_b   1.000
_cell.length_c   1.000
_cell.angle_alpha   90.00
_cell.angle_beta   90.00
_cell.angle_gamma   90.00
#
_symmetry.space_group_name_H-M   'P 1'
#
loop_
_entity.id
_entity.type
_entity.pdbx_description
1 polymer ?
#
loop_
_entity_poly.entity_id
_entity_poly.type
_entity_poly.pdbx_seq_one_letter_code
_entity_poly.pdbx_strand_id
1 'polypeptide(L)'
;KYILIPTSTYKSKLPKNLTATYLSENMQNHLKKHEATFDFLIQIQTNENEMPTNDASITWDIKKSKIVKVATLKIPIQIFATKERYKLAENLSFSPGHSLIEHRPIGDINEARVKIYEEMSKFRHSGNSEALYEPSNKDFYHIK
;
A
#
# COMPACT_ATOMS: atom_id res chain seq x y z
N LYS A 1 -0.42 -14.32 5.39
CA LYS A 1 -0.44 -13.62 4.08
C LYS A 1 -1.59 -12.62 4.04
N TYR A 2 -1.38 -11.43 3.46
CA TYR A 2 -2.41 -10.39 3.31
C TYR A 2 -2.91 -10.32 1.86
N ILE A 3 -4.19 -10.03 1.68
CA ILE A 3 -4.87 -9.96 0.37
C ILE A 3 -5.77 -8.73 0.36
N LEU A 4 -5.77 -7.99 -0.75
CA LEU A 4 -6.71 -6.91 -1.03
C LEU A 4 -7.51 -7.25 -2.29
N ILE A 5 -8.85 -7.29 -2.17
CA ILE A 5 -9.74 -7.52 -3.30
C ILE A 5 -10.53 -6.23 -3.55
N PRO A 6 -10.49 -5.62 -4.75
CA PRO A 6 -11.26 -4.42 -5.05
C PRO A 6 -12.76 -4.73 -5.02
N THR A 7 -13.51 -3.92 -4.28
CA THR A 7 -14.97 -4.07 -4.09
C THR A 7 -15.76 -2.84 -4.51
N SER A 8 -15.10 -1.82 -5.09
CA SER A 8 -15.76 -0.61 -5.57
C SER A 8 -16.91 -0.94 -6.52
N THR A 9 -18.07 -0.34 -6.30
CA THR A 9 -19.22 -0.48 -7.21
C THR A 9 -18.92 0.13 -8.57
N TYR A 10 -18.27 1.30 -8.59
CA TYR A 10 -17.82 1.94 -9.82
C TYR A 10 -16.46 1.38 -10.26
N LYS A 11 -16.33 1.01 -11.53
CA LYS A 11 -15.08 0.55 -12.14
C LYS A 11 -14.64 1.53 -13.22
N SER A 12 -13.47 2.13 -13.02
CA SER A 12 -12.85 2.99 -14.04
C SER A 12 -12.55 2.17 -15.29
N LYS A 13 -12.73 2.79 -16.46
CA LYS A 13 -12.36 2.21 -17.75
C LYS A 13 -10.94 2.60 -18.12
N LEU A 14 -10.29 1.79 -18.94
CA LEU A 14 -9.02 2.16 -19.55
C LEU A 14 -9.27 3.34 -20.51
N PRO A 15 -8.54 4.47 -20.39
CA PRO A 15 -8.69 5.58 -21.32
C PRO A 15 -8.18 5.19 -22.71
N LYS A 16 -8.77 5.78 -23.76
CA LYS A 16 -8.36 5.51 -25.16
C LYS A 16 -6.94 6.00 -25.45
N ASN A 17 -6.57 7.14 -24.86
CA ASN A 17 -5.25 7.74 -25.02
C ASN A 17 -4.44 7.47 -23.75
N LEU A 18 -3.31 6.76 -23.89
CA LEU A 18 -2.42 6.43 -22.79
C LEU A 18 -1.29 7.47 -22.71
N THR A 19 -1.54 8.57 -21.98
CA THR A 19 -0.51 9.57 -21.65
C THR A 19 0.53 8.99 -20.68
N ALA A 20 1.64 9.69 -20.41
CA ALA A 20 2.59 9.24 -19.38
C ALA A 20 1.97 9.16 -17.97
N THR A 21 0.87 9.87 -17.73
CA THR A 21 0.19 10.03 -16.43
C THR A 21 -1.21 9.44 -16.39
N TYR A 22 -1.60 8.65 -17.39
CA TYR A 22 -2.98 8.20 -17.58
C TYR A 22 -3.57 7.46 -16.38
N LEU A 23 -2.76 6.68 -15.64
CA LEU A 23 -3.21 5.98 -14.42
C LEU A 23 -3.55 6.97 -13.31
N SER A 24 -2.69 7.97 -13.08
CA SER A 24 -2.92 9.03 -12.09
C SER A 24 -4.12 9.88 -12.46
N GLU A 25 -4.29 10.23 -13.74
CA GLU A 25 -5.46 10.95 -14.24
C GLU A 25 -6.75 10.12 -14.05
N ASN A 26 -6.71 8.83 -14.34
CA ASN A 26 -7.87 7.94 -14.17
C ASN A 26 -8.24 7.78 -12.68
N MET A 27 -7.25 7.70 -11.80
CA MET A 27 -7.44 7.67 -10.34
C MET A 27 -8.06 8.98 -9.84
N GLN A 28 -7.59 10.14 -10.32
CA GLN A 28 -8.19 11.43 -10.01
C GLN A 28 -9.66 11.50 -10.46
N ASN A 29 -9.94 11.09 -11.70
CA ASN A 29 -11.29 11.10 -12.24
C ASN A 29 -12.24 10.17 -11.45
N HIS A 30 -11.73 9.03 -11.00
CA HIS A 30 -12.44 8.12 -10.11
C HIS A 30 -12.73 8.77 -8.76
N LEU A 31 -11.67 9.16 -8.03
CA LEU A 31 -11.77 9.65 -6.65
C LEU A 31 -12.43 11.03 -6.53
N LYS A 32 -12.57 11.78 -7.63
CA LYS A 32 -13.41 12.99 -7.66
C LYS A 32 -14.90 12.72 -7.44
N LYS A 33 -15.38 11.51 -7.75
CA LYS A 33 -16.83 11.20 -7.76
C LYS A 33 -17.20 9.93 -7.03
N HIS A 34 -16.25 9.02 -6.86
CA HIS A 34 -16.48 7.68 -6.32
C HIS A 34 -15.36 7.33 -5.34
N GLU A 35 -15.73 6.66 -4.25
CA GLU A 35 -14.75 6.04 -3.36
C GLU A 35 -14.17 4.77 -3.98
N ALA A 36 -12.96 4.40 -3.54
CA ALA A 36 -12.41 3.09 -3.80
C ALA A 36 -12.48 2.21 -2.55
N THR A 37 -13.02 1.01 -2.67
CA THR A 37 -13.15 0.07 -1.54
C THR A 37 -12.43 -1.24 -1.85
N PHE A 38 -11.90 -1.86 -0.80
CA PHE A 38 -11.26 -3.15 -0.87
C PHE A 38 -11.65 -4.01 0.33
N ASP A 39 -11.86 -5.30 0.10
CA ASP A 39 -11.88 -6.27 1.19
C ASP A 39 -10.43 -6.57 1.57
N PHE A 40 -10.13 -6.43 2.86
CA PHE A 40 -8.84 -6.78 3.43
C PHE A 40 -8.96 -8.16 4.08
N LEU A 41 -8.24 -9.11 3.52
CA LEU A 41 -8.32 -10.51 3.91
C LEU A 41 -6.95 -11.05 4.30
N ILE A 42 -6.96 -12.11 5.11
CA ILE A 42 -5.76 -12.82 5.54
C ILE A 42 -5.87 -14.32 5.26
N GLN A 43 -4.70 -14.95 5.11
CA GLN A 43 -4.51 -16.39 5.26
C GLN A 43 -3.51 -16.64 6.38
N ILE A 44 -3.91 -17.46 7.35
CA ILE A 44 -3.07 -17.85 8.49
C ILE A 44 -2.22 -19.05 8.06
N GLN A 45 -0.92 -19.02 8.33
CA GLN A 45 -0.03 -20.13 8.02
C GLN A 45 -0.37 -21.33 8.93
N THR A 46 -0.66 -22.49 8.34
CA THR A 46 -0.98 -23.72 9.10
C THR A 46 0.09 -24.80 8.92
N ASN A 47 0.93 -24.72 7.88
CA ASN A 47 2.05 -25.62 7.63
C ASN A 47 3.18 -24.87 6.91
N GLU A 48 4.35 -24.76 7.54
CA GLU A 48 5.46 -23.96 7.01
C GLU A 48 6.06 -24.51 5.70
N ASN A 49 6.08 -25.84 5.53
CA ASN A 49 6.65 -26.48 4.34
C ASN A 49 5.78 -26.28 3.10
N GLU A 50 4.46 -26.27 3.27
CA GLU A 50 3.51 -26.06 2.17
C GLU A 50 3.16 -24.59 1.96
N MET A 51 3.42 -23.75 2.98
CA MET A 51 3.11 -22.33 3.01
C MET A 51 4.35 -21.53 3.35
N PRO A 52 5.43 -21.60 2.54
CA PRO A 52 6.67 -20.92 2.86
C PRO A 52 6.47 -19.40 2.87
N THR A 53 7.13 -18.73 3.82
CA THR A 53 7.15 -17.26 3.93
C THR A 53 8.22 -16.62 3.03
N ASN A 54 9.28 -17.38 2.71
CA ASN A 54 10.42 -16.96 1.92
C ASN A 54 10.34 -17.31 0.42
N ASP A 55 9.26 -17.98 -0.02
CA ASP A 55 9.05 -18.33 -1.42
C ASP A 55 7.70 -17.82 -1.90
N ALA A 56 7.73 -16.69 -2.61
CA ALA A 56 6.53 -16.05 -3.17
C ALA A 56 5.96 -16.77 -4.40
N SER A 57 6.67 -17.75 -4.98
CA SER A 57 6.20 -18.53 -6.13
C SER A 57 5.15 -19.58 -5.73
N ILE A 58 5.12 -19.96 -4.44
CA ILE A 58 4.18 -20.94 -3.91
C ILE A 58 2.86 -20.29 -3.51
N THR A 59 1.79 -20.71 -4.17
CA THR A 59 0.43 -20.31 -3.81
C THR A 59 -0.09 -21.17 -2.66
N TRP A 60 -0.51 -20.53 -1.56
CA TRP A 60 -1.07 -21.24 -0.41
C TRP A 60 -2.49 -21.74 -0.72
N ASP A 61 -2.71 -23.05 -0.59
CA ASP A 61 -4.01 -23.69 -0.87
C ASP A 61 -5.11 -23.19 0.08
N ILE A 62 -6.19 -22.66 -0.49
CA ILE A 62 -7.37 -22.16 0.24
C ILE A 62 -8.09 -23.24 1.06
N LYS A 63 -7.94 -24.52 0.71
CA LYS A 63 -8.51 -25.64 1.47
C LYS A 63 -7.75 -25.88 2.77
N LYS A 64 -6.45 -25.60 2.78
CA LYS A 64 -5.54 -25.80 3.93
C LYS A 64 -5.39 -24.55 4.79
N SER A 65 -5.53 -23.37 4.18
CA SER A 65 -5.60 -22.08 4.86
C SER A 65 -6.70 -21.22 4.26
N LYS A 66 -7.85 -21.17 4.94
CA LYS A 66 -9.01 -20.41 4.49
C LYS A 66 -8.69 -18.93 4.47
N ILE A 67 -9.22 -18.24 3.46
CA ILE A 67 -9.17 -16.78 3.37
C ILE A 67 -10.22 -16.21 4.32
N VAL A 68 -9.80 -15.35 5.23
CA VAL A 68 -10.67 -14.70 6.22
C VAL A 68 -10.68 -13.19 5.95
N LYS A 69 -11.85 -12.61 5.68
CA LYS A 69 -12.01 -11.17 5.62
C LYS A 69 -11.94 -10.61 7.04
N VAL A 70 -11.09 -9.61 7.26
CA VAL A 70 -10.88 -9.00 8.56
C VAL A 70 -11.27 -7.52 8.60
N ALA A 71 -11.28 -6.85 7.44
CA ALA A 71 -11.71 -5.46 7.35
C ALA A 71 -12.18 -5.09 5.93
N THR A 72 -12.73 -3.89 5.80
CA THR A 72 -12.90 -3.20 4.51
C THR A 72 -12.08 -1.92 4.54
N LEU A 73 -11.16 -1.78 3.59
CA LEU A 73 -10.40 -0.56 3.37
C LEU A 73 -11.22 0.37 2.46
N LYS A 74 -11.35 1.63 2.85
CA LYS A 74 -12.06 2.66 2.09
C LYS A 74 -11.15 3.85 1.85
N ILE A 75 -10.97 4.18 0.58
CA ILE A 75 -10.33 5.42 0.13
C ILE A 75 -11.47 6.37 -0.27
N PRO A 76 -11.68 7.47 0.48
CA PRO A 76 -12.84 8.33 0.26
C PRO A 76 -12.73 9.12 -1.04
N ILE A 77 -13.87 9.66 -1.48
CA ILE A 77 -13.95 10.71 -2.50
C ILE A 77 -13.05 11.87 -2.05
N GLN A 78 -12.12 12.28 -2.90
CA GLN A 78 -11.16 13.34 -2.59
C GLN A 78 -10.53 13.93 -3.85
N ILE A 79 -10.03 15.16 -3.71
CA ILE A 79 -9.12 15.78 -4.68
C ILE A 79 -7.72 15.72 -4.08
N PHE A 80 -6.83 14.93 -4.69
CA PHE A 80 -5.47 14.72 -4.16
C PHE A 80 -4.36 15.24 -5.08
N ALA A 81 -4.67 15.66 -6.30
CA ALA A 81 -3.68 16.17 -7.24
C ALA A 81 -3.39 17.66 -6.99
N THR A 82 -2.86 17.97 -5.81
CA THR A 82 -2.43 19.31 -5.44
C THR A 82 -0.91 19.33 -5.23
N LYS A 83 -0.30 20.51 -5.34
CA LYS A 83 1.14 20.67 -5.16
C LYS A 83 1.58 20.23 -3.76
N GLU A 84 0.78 20.54 -2.74
CA GLU A 84 1.04 20.20 -1.35
C GLU A 84 1.00 18.68 -1.15
N ARG A 85 0.01 18.00 -1.75
CA ARG A 85 -0.11 16.53 -1.70
C ARG A 85 1.03 15.83 -2.41
N TYR A 86 1.45 16.33 -3.57
CA TYR A 86 2.62 15.79 -4.27
C TYR A 86 3.88 15.97 -3.45
N LYS A 87 4.11 17.16 -2.88
CA LYS A 87 5.27 17.40 -2.02
C LYS A 87 5.27 16.47 -0.80
N LEU A 88 4.12 16.30 -0.15
CA LEU A 88 4.00 15.35 0.96
C LEU A 88 4.31 13.93 0.49
N ALA A 89 3.72 13.48 -0.63
CA ALA A 89 3.93 12.13 -1.16
C ALA A 89 5.40 11.83 -1.49
N GLU A 90 6.11 12.81 -2.05
CA GLU A 90 7.56 12.70 -2.28
C GLU A 90 8.33 12.59 -0.96
N ASN A 91 7.91 13.26 0.10
CA ASN A 91 8.60 13.21 1.40
C ASN A 91 8.28 11.92 2.19
N LEU A 92 7.09 11.35 2.03
CA LEU A 92 6.67 10.13 2.75
C LEU A 92 7.62 8.96 2.51
N SER A 93 7.84 8.17 3.57
CA SER A 93 8.62 6.94 3.51
C SER A 93 7.81 5.79 4.09
N PHE A 94 7.86 4.63 3.42
CA PHE A 94 7.18 3.42 3.85
C PHE A 94 8.23 2.34 4.13
N SER A 95 8.10 1.59 5.22
CA SER A 95 8.99 0.46 5.52
C SER A 95 8.15 -0.69 6.08
N PRO A 96 8.42 -1.96 5.69
CA PRO A 96 7.77 -3.11 6.33
C PRO A 96 8.11 -3.21 7.83
N GLY A 97 9.21 -2.60 8.26
CA GLY A 97 9.59 -2.51 9.67
C GLY A 97 8.77 -1.48 10.47
N HIS A 98 8.03 -0.58 9.79
CA HIS A 98 7.09 0.32 10.45
C HIS A 98 5.78 -0.45 10.73
N SER A 99 5.86 -1.36 11.69
CA SER A 99 4.78 -2.28 12.08
C SER A 99 4.74 -2.47 13.59
N LEU A 100 3.60 -2.97 14.08
CA LEU A 100 3.50 -3.47 15.46
C LEU A 100 4.36 -4.73 15.61
N ILE A 101 4.79 -5.02 16.83
CA ILE A 101 5.64 -6.19 17.12
C ILE A 101 4.97 -7.51 16.71
N GLU A 102 3.65 -7.60 16.86
CA GLU A 102 2.83 -8.76 16.48
C GLU A 102 2.74 -8.93 14.95
N HIS A 103 2.97 -7.86 14.19
CA HIS A 103 2.93 -7.84 12.72
C HIS A 103 4.32 -7.65 12.10
N ARG A 104 5.37 -7.88 12.89
CA ARG A 104 6.74 -7.72 12.42
C ARG A 104 6.99 -8.52 11.14
N PRO A 105 7.79 -7.99 10.21
CA PRO A 105 8.16 -8.72 9.00
C PRO A 105 8.86 -10.02 9.38
N ILE A 106 8.46 -11.11 8.72
CA ILE A 106 9.08 -12.43 8.88
C ILE A 106 9.63 -12.92 7.55
N GLY A 107 10.72 -13.68 7.64
CA GLY A 107 11.41 -14.24 6.49
C GLY A 107 12.49 -13.30 5.95
N ASP A 108 13.59 -13.91 5.50
CA ASP A 108 14.84 -13.32 5.06
C ASP A 108 14.64 -12.13 4.11
N ILE A 109 13.72 -12.26 3.14
CA ILE A 109 13.44 -11.19 2.17
C ILE A 109 12.80 -9.99 2.88
N ASN A 110 11.81 -10.19 3.75
CA ASN A 110 11.15 -9.08 4.44
C ASN A 110 12.05 -8.45 5.50
N GLU A 111 12.86 -9.24 6.20
CA GLU A 111 13.87 -8.75 7.15
C GLU A 111 14.94 -7.91 6.45
N ALA A 112 15.43 -8.37 5.29
CA ALA A 112 16.35 -7.58 4.46
C ALA A 112 15.71 -6.26 4.00
N ARG A 113 14.42 -6.28 3.61
CA ARG A 113 13.69 -5.07 3.20
C ARG A 113 13.63 -4.02 4.31
N VAL A 114 13.56 -4.38 5.59
CA VAL A 114 13.59 -3.38 6.68
C VAL A 114 14.84 -2.50 6.57
N LYS A 115 16.01 -3.14 6.46
CA LYS A 115 17.31 -2.45 6.35
C LYS A 115 17.44 -1.68 5.04
N ILE A 116 17.04 -2.29 3.93
CA ILE A 116 17.13 -1.64 2.60
C ILE A 116 16.27 -0.38 2.55
N TYR A 117 15.03 -0.43 3.02
CA TYR A 117 14.13 0.74 2.97
C TYR A 117 14.62 1.87 3.89
N GLU A 118 15.22 1.54 5.04
CA GLU A 118 15.85 2.52 5.91
C GLU A 118 16.98 3.27 5.20
N GLU A 119 17.92 2.55 4.58
CA GLU A 119 19.05 3.16 3.87
C GLU A 119 18.61 3.93 2.62
N MET A 120 17.66 3.38 1.85
CA MET A 120 17.11 4.07 0.68
C MET A 120 16.36 5.36 1.05
N SER A 121 15.66 5.36 2.18
CA SER A 121 15.00 6.56 2.69
C SER A 121 16.03 7.64 3.09
N LYS A 122 17.06 7.28 3.86
CA LYS A 122 18.17 8.19 4.22
C LYS A 122 18.87 8.77 2.99
N PHE A 123 19.17 7.92 2.01
CA PHE A 123 19.82 8.34 0.76
C PHE A 123 18.96 9.33 -0.03
N ARG A 124 17.68 9.01 -0.24
CA ARG A 124 16.74 9.87 -0.99
C ARG A 124 16.56 11.22 -0.32
N HIS A 125 16.38 11.25 1.00
CA HIS A 125 16.23 12.49 1.77
C HIS A 125 17.48 13.36 1.74
N SER A 126 18.66 12.75 1.92
CA SER A 126 19.93 13.46 1.83
C SER A 126 20.15 14.05 0.42
N GLY A 127 19.86 13.27 -0.63
CA GLY A 127 19.97 13.72 -2.02
C GLY A 127 18.99 14.85 -2.38
N ASN A 128 17.78 14.81 -1.81
CA ASN A 128 16.75 15.83 -2.02
C ASN A 128 16.93 17.06 -1.11
N SER A 129 17.87 17.04 -0.17
CA SER A 129 17.99 18.05 0.90
C SER A 129 16.70 18.22 1.70
N GLU A 130 15.94 17.13 1.89
CA GLU A 130 14.73 17.08 2.70
C GLU A 130 15.00 16.25 3.96
N ALA A 131 14.38 16.63 5.08
CA ALA A 131 14.48 15.87 6.32
C ALA A 131 13.45 14.73 6.31
N LEU A 132 13.84 13.59 6.89
CA LEU A 132 12.91 12.51 7.24
C LEU A 132 11.72 13.08 8.01
N TYR A 133 10.51 12.73 7.56
CA TYR A 133 9.27 13.23 8.11
C TYR A 133 8.32 12.09 8.44
N GLU A 134 7.92 12.02 9.71
CA GLU A 134 6.88 11.10 10.17
C GLU A 134 5.52 11.79 10.07
N PRO A 135 4.61 11.32 9.21
CA PRO A 135 3.32 11.97 9.02
C PRO A 135 2.43 11.78 10.24
N SER A 136 1.59 12.78 10.50
CA SER A 136 0.57 12.77 11.53
C SER A 136 -0.82 12.89 10.91
N ASN A 137 -1.86 12.65 11.70
CA ASN A 137 -3.22 12.81 11.18
C ASN A 137 -3.53 14.24 10.68
N LYS A 138 -2.80 15.26 11.16
CA LYS A 138 -2.97 16.66 10.71
C LYS A 138 -2.63 16.84 9.24
N ASP A 139 -1.70 16.05 8.71
CA ASP A 139 -1.31 16.05 7.29
C ASP A 139 -2.44 15.54 6.37
N PHE A 140 -3.47 14.93 6.95
CA PHE A 140 -4.59 14.34 6.23
C PHE A 140 -5.96 14.96 6.54
N TYR A 141 -6.13 15.66 7.69
CA TYR A 141 -7.42 16.21 8.11
C TYR A 141 -7.85 17.52 7.42
N HIS A 142 -6.94 18.25 6.77
CA HIS A 142 -7.26 19.57 6.19
C HIS A 142 -7.73 19.54 4.73
N ILE A 143 -8.19 18.38 4.24
CA ILE A 143 -8.21 18.11 2.81
C ILE A 143 -9.65 17.83 2.38
N LYS A 144 -10.33 18.93 2.02
CA LYS A 144 -11.61 18.93 1.31
C LYS A 144 -11.39 18.59 -0.17
#